data_AF-A0A842P1C4-F1
#
_entry.id   AF-A0A842P1C4-F1
#
_cell.length_a   1.000
_cell.length_b   1.000
_cell.length_c   1.000
_cell.angle_alpha   90.00
_cell.angle_beta   90.00
_cell.angle_gamma   90.00
#
_symmetry.space_group_name_H-M   'P 1'
#
loop_
_entity.id
_entity.type
_entity.pdbx_description
1 polymer ?
#
loop_
_entity_poly.entity_id
_entity_poly.type
_entity_poly.pdbx_seq_one_letter_code
_entity_poly.pdbx_strand_id
1 'polypeptide(L)'
;MEAIQKSVSGKNLPEKKFRAGPIVATIWANSGISKDGEKVSYRTISFERTYKDKNDEWQTTSSLRMNDLPKAILVLTKAYESLSLTENVIEEEA
;
A
#
# COMPACT_ATOMS: atom_id res chain seq x y z
N MET A 1 -5.80 -6.02 29.81
CA MET A 1 -5.96 -5.95 28.35
C MET A 1 -5.20 -4.73 27.90
N GLU A 2 -3.98 -4.90 27.40
CA GLU A 2 -3.17 -3.79 26.91
C GLU A 2 -2.42 -4.30 25.68
N ALA A 3 -2.83 -3.85 24.50
CA ALA A 3 -2.08 -4.06 23.28
C ALA A 3 -1.53 -2.70 22.83
N ILE A 4 -0.45 -2.29 23.50
CA ILE A 4 0.45 -1.24 23.01
C ILE A 4 1.24 -1.87 21.85
N GLN A 5 0.85 -1.62 20.59
CA GLN A 5 1.74 -1.94 19.46
C GLN A 5 2.71 -0.78 19.25
N LYS A 6 3.79 -0.89 20.04
CA LYS A 6 5.07 -0.20 19.99
C LYS A 6 5.59 -0.02 18.55
N SER A 7 6.03 1.20 18.25
CA SER A 7 6.83 1.56 17.09
C SER A 7 8.05 0.64 16.94
N VAL A 8 8.09 -0.17 15.88
CA VAL A 8 9.28 -0.98 15.54
C VAL A 8 10.16 -0.18 14.59
N SER A 9 11.36 0.12 15.07
CA SER A 9 12.50 0.66 14.36
C SER A 9 12.74 0.02 12.99
N GLY A 10 12.78 0.85 11.93
CA GLY A 10 13.58 0.62 10.72
C GLY A 10 12.93 -0.10 9.54
N LYS A 11 11.68 -0.57 9.62
CA LYS A 11 10.94 -1.12 8.47
C LYS A 11 9.51 -0.58 8.47
N ASN A 12 9.21 0.31 7.52
CA ASN A 12 7.82 0.66 7.20
C ASN A 12 7.13 -0.64 6.79
N LEU A 13 6.20 -1.12 7.62
CA LEU A 13 5.41 -2.29 7.28
C LEU A 13 4.27 -1.87 6.34
N PRO A 14 3.93 -2.70 5.34
CA PRO A 14 2.79 -2.42 4.50
C PRO A 14 1.51 -2.48 5.35
N GLU A 15 0.70 -1.42 5.28
CA GLU A 15 -0.59 -1.32 5.96
C GLU A 15 -1.59 -2.31 5.35
N LYS A 16 -1.60 -2.40 4.01
CA LYS A 16 -2.47 -3.33 3.29
C LYS A 16 -1.90 -3.72 1.93
N LYS A 17 -2.23 -4.92 1.46
CA LYS A 17 -1.78 -5.43 0.16
C LYS A 17 -2.94 -6.07 -0.60
N PHE A 18 -3.15 -5.63 -1.83
CA PHE A 18 -4.11 -6.17 -2.77
C PHE A 18 -3.37 -6.87 -3.91
N ARG A 19 -3.85 -8.05 -4.31
CA ARG A 19 -3.24 -8.85 -5.38
C ARG A 19 -4.31 -9.41 -6.29
N ALA A 20 -4.09 -9.27 -7.60
CA ALA A 20 -4.87 -9.91 -8.65
C ALA A 20 -3.92 -10.52 -9.68
N GLY A 21 -3.63 -11.82 -9.53
CA GLY A 21 -2.63 -12.51 -10.34
C GLY A 21 -1.24 -11.86 -10.20
N PRO A 22 -0.59 -11.45 -11.32
CA PRO A 22 0.72 -10.83 -11.27
C PRO A 22 0.68 -9.37 -10.78
N ILE A 23 -0.50 -8.76 -10.68
CA ILE A 23 -0.64 -7.34 -10.32
C ILE A 23 -0.85 -7.18 -8.83
N VAL A 24 -0.11 -6.25 -8.22
CA VAL A 24 -0.06 -6.02 -6.79
C VAL A 24 -0.12 -4.52 -6.51
N ALA A 25 -0.98 -4.11 -5.59
CA ALA A 25 -1.00 -2.77 -5.01
C ALA A 25 -0.76 -2.88 -3.50
N THR A 26 0.20 -2.14 -2.96
CA THR A 26 0.59 -2.15 -1.55
C THR A 26 0.46 -0.74 -0.99
N ILE A 27 -0.30 -0.59 0.10
CA ILE A 27 -0.45 0.66 0.84
C ILE A 27 0.59 0.67 1.96
N TRP A 28 1.31 1.79 2.09
CA TRP A 28 2.32 2.01 3.11
C TRP A 28 1.92 3.19 3.98
N ALA A 29 2.03 3.03 5.29
CA ALA A 29 1.96 4.13 6.24
C ALA A 29 3.37 4.67 6.45
N ASN A 30 3.62 5.90 6.00
CA ASN A 30 4.89 6.58 6.19
C ASN A 30 4.71 7.72 7.19
N SER A 31 5.78 8.04 7.91
CA SER A 31 5.87 9.21 8.77
C SER A 31 7.05 10.07 8.33
N GLY A 32 6.83 11.37 8.21
CA GLY A 32 7.86 12.36 7.89
C GLY A 32 7.82 13.55 8.84
N ILE A 33 8.75 14.47 8.66
CA ILE A 33 8.76 15.76 9.34
C ILE A 33 8.39 16.82 8.30
N SER A 34 7.39 17.64 8.61
CA SER A 34 7.00 18.79 7.78
C SER A 34 8.14 19.81 7.72
N LYS A 35 8.06 20.76 6.79
CA LYS A 35 8.97 21.92 6.75
C LYS A 35 8.96 22.71 8.06
N ASP A 36 7.84 22.66 8.79
CA ASP A 36 7.62 23.37 10.05
C ASP A 36 8.03 22.55 11.29
N GLY A 37 8.65 21.37 11.11
CA GLY A 37 9.11 20.51 12.22
C GLY A 37 8.05 19.58 12.81
N GLU A 38 6.81 19.64 12.32
CA GLU A 38 5.72 18.77 12.77
C GLU A 38 5.85 17.34 12.22
N LYS A 39 5.47 16.34 13.01
CA LYS A 39 5.40 14.95 12.53
C LYS A 39 4.14 14.76 11.71
N VAL A 40 4.30 14.47 10.43
CA VAL A 40 3.18 14.21 9.51
C VAL A 40 3.17 12.74 9.15
N SER A 41 2.00 12.11 9.24
CA SER A 41 1.80 10.77 8.69
C SER A 41 1.10 10.87 7.34
N TYR A 42 1.56 10.10 6.37
CA TYR A 42 0.98 10.06 5.03
C TYR A 42 1.03 8.65 4.47
N ARG A 43 0.06 8.32 3.63
CA ARG A 43 -0.03 7.00 2.99
C ARG A 43 0.50 7.07 1.56
N THR A 44 1.23 6.06 1.14
CA THR A 44 1.66 5.90 -0.27
C THR A 44 1.20 4.55 -0.80
N ILE A 45 1.00 4.47 -2.13
CA ILE A 45 0.66 3.22 -2.80
C ILE A 45 1.80 2.83 -3.74
N SER A 46 2.36 1.63 -3.56
CA SER A 46 3.26 0.99 -4.52
C SER A 46 2.46 0.05 -5.41
N PHE A 47 2.66 0.15 -6.72
CA PHE A 47 1.97 -0.67 -7.71
C PHE A 47 2.97 -1.39 -8.60
N GLU A 48 2.86 -2.72 -8.65
CA GLU A 48 3.87 -3.58 -9.27
C GLU A 48 3.23 -4.78 -9.98
N ARG A 49 3.86 -5.19 -11.06
CA ARG A 49 3.58 -6.44 -11.78
C ARG A 49 4.72 -7.42 -11.57
N THR A 50 4.44 -8.58 -10.97
CA THR A 50 5.40 -9.68 -10.80
C THR A 50 5.38 -10.62 -12.00
N TYR A 51 6.54 -11.01 -12.51
CA TYR A 51 6.66 -12.04 -13.55
C TYR A 51 7.91 -12.89 -13.31
N LYS A 52 7.92 -14.09 -13.89
CA LYS A 52 9.09 -14.95 -13.90
C LYS A 52 9.89 -14.69 -15.16
N ASP A 53 11.19 -14.45 -15.02
CA ASP A 53 12.08 -14.25 -16.16
C ASP A 53 12.58 -15.59 -16.73
N LYS A 54 13.53 -15.52 -17.69
CA LYS A 54 14.09 -16.71 -18.35
C LYS A 54 14.98 -17.55 -17.42
N ASN A 55 15.46 -16.96 -16.32
CA ASN A 55 16.30 -17.61 -15.33
C ASN A 55 15.48 -18.18 -14.18
N ASP A 56 14.14 -18.22 -14.31
CA ASP A 56 13.23 -18.68 -13.28
C ASP A 56 13.18 -17.75 -12.03
N GLU A 57 13.69 -16.51 -12.16
CA GLU A 57 13.70 -15.52 -11.09
C GLU A 57 12.45 -14.65 -11.13
N TRP A 58 11.92 -14.34 -9.95
CA TRP A 58 10.78 -13.43 -9.80
C TRP A 58 11.24 -11.99 -9.90
N GLN A 59 10.74 -11.28 -10.91
CA GLN A 59 11.02 -9.87 -11.13
C GLN A 59 9.75 -9.03 -10.98
N THR A 60 9.92 -7.76 -10.65
CA THR A 60 8.86 -6.76 -10.61
C THR A 60 9.04 -5.72 -11.70
N THR A 61 7.95 -5.20 -12.23
CA THR A 61 7.96 -4.11 -13.21
C THR A 61 6.73 -3.21 -13.02
N SER A 62 6.83 -1.95 -13.44
CA SER A 62 5.70 -1.02 -13.52
C SER A 62 5.00 -1.09 -14.89
N SER A 63 5.59 -1.76 -15.88
CA SER A 63 5.01 -1.88 -17.23
C SER A 63 3.86 -2.87 -17.26
N LEU A 64 2.75 -2.46 -17.88
CA LEU A 64 1.52 -3.25 -17.97
C LEU A 64 1.29 -3.80 -19.38
N ARG A 65 0.67 -4.98 -19.47
CA ARG A 65 0.12 -5.53 -20.71
C ARG A 65 -1.40 -5.31 -20.74
N MET A 66 -2.01 -5.44 -21.92
CA MET A 66 -3.45 -5.27 -22.09
C MET A 66 -4.29 -6.12 -21.11
N ASN A 67 -3.89 -7.38 -20.90
CA ASN A 67 -4.59 -8.30 -19.99
C ASN A 67 -4.36 -7.99 -18.50
N ASP A 68 -3.40 -7.13 -18.18
CA ASP A 68 -3.14 -6.68 -16.82
C ASP A 68 -4.05 -5.51 -16.44
N LEU A 69 -4.60 -4.77 -17.41
CA LEU A 69 -5.42 -3.58 -17.16
C LEU A 69 -6.65 -3.86 -16.29
N PRO A 70 -7.48 -4.91 -16.55
CA PRO A 70 -8.64 -5.17 -15.69
C PRO A 70 -8.24 -5.49 -14.24
N LYS A 71 -7.09 -6.17 -14.08
CA LYS A 71 -6.54 -6.52 -12.75
C LYS A 71 -5.97 -5.31 -12.04
N ALA A 72 -5.30 -4.42 -12.78
CA ALA A 72 -4.80 -3.15 -12.29
C ALA A 72 -5.95 -2.27 -11.77
N ILE A 73 -7.01 -2.12 -12.57
CA ILE A 73 -8.22 -1.39 -12.17
C ILE A 73 -8.77 -1.98 -10.87
N LEU A 74 -8.95 -3.30 -10.79
CA LEU A 74 -9.49 -3.95 -9.60
C LEU A 74 -8.68 -3.65 -8.34
N VAL A 75 -7.35 -3.84 -8.37
CA VAL A 75 -6.52 -3.62 -7.18
C VAL A 75 -6.42 -2.14 -6.80
N LEU A 76 -6.41 -1.23 -7.78
CA LEU A 76 -6.38 0.20 -7.54
C LEU A 76 -7.71 0.70 -6.98
N THR A 77 -8.85 0.23 -7.50
CA THR A 77 -10.17 0.52 -6.93
C THR A 77 -10.25 0.03 -5.48
N LYS A 78 -9.76 -1.18 -5.18
CA LYS A 78 -9.73 -1.71 -3.81
C LYS A 78 -8.80 -0.92 -2.88
N ALA A 79 -7.68 -0.45 -3.39
CA ALA A 79 -6.78 0.42 -2.63
C ALA A 79 -7.45 1.77 -2.32
N TYR A 80 -8.08 2.40 -3.31
CA TYR A 80 -8.84 3.63 -3.14
C TYR A 80 -9.97 3.45 -2.13
N GLU A 81 -10.82 2.44 -2.30
CA GLU A 81 -11.90 2.09 -1.38
C GLU A 81 -11.37 1.96 0.06
N SER A 82 -10.25 1.26 0.23
CA SER A 82 -9.65 1.09 1.55
C SER A 82 -9.14 2.40 2.15
N LEU A 83 -8.64 3.34 1.35
CA LEU A 83 -8.15 4.62 1.86
C LEU A 83 -9.31 5.54 2.21
N SER A 84 -10.27 5.69 1.28
CA SER A 84 -11.41 6.60 1.42
C SER A 84 -12.41 6.15 2.47
N LEU A 85 -12.61 4.84 2.67
CA LEU A 85 -13.50 4.35 3.72
C LEU A 85 -12.82 4.37 5.10
N THR A 86 -11.50 4.27 5.18
CA THR A 86 -10.77 4.34 6.46
C THR A 86 -10.67 5.78 6.99
N GLU A 87 -10.83 6.80 6.15
CA GLU A 87 -10.92 8.20 6.60
C GLU A 87 -12.18 8.49 7.44
N ASN A 88 -13.21 7.64 7.38
CA ASN A 88 -14.49 7.85 8.09
C ASN A 88 -14.58 7.16 9.47
N VAL A 89 -13.47 6.70 10.06
CA VAL A 89 -13.48 6.02 11.38
C VAL A 89 -12.67 6.76 12.46
N ILE A 90 -12.38 8.04 12.30
CA ILE A 90 -11.67 8.86 13.32
C ILE A 90 -12.55 9.98 13.92
N GLU A 91 -13.85 9.99 13.66
CA GLU A 91 -14.80 10.84 14.39
C GLU A 91 -15.82 9.98 15.12
N GLU A 92 -15.57 9.69 16.40
CA GLU A 92 -16.54 9.58 17.49
C GLU A 92 -15.89 8.89 18.70
N GLU A 93 -15.25 9.67 19.58
CA GLU A 93 -15.47 9.53 21.02
C GLU A 93 -15.55 10.95 21.60
N ALA A 94 -16.79 11.32 21.96
CA ALA A 94 -17.18 12.55 22.64
C ALA A 94 -17.12 12.40 24.17
#